data_AF-A0A6P4DZW5-F1
#
_entry.id   AF-A0A6P4DZW5-F1
#
_cell.length_a   1.000
_cell.length_b   1.000
_cell.length_c   1.000
_cell.angle_alpha   90.00
_cell.angle_beta   90.00
_cell.angle_gamma   90.00
#
_symmetry.space_group_name_H-M   'P 1'
#
loop_
_entity.id
_entity.type
_entity.pdbx_description
1 polymer ?
#
loop_
_entity_poly.entity_id
_entity_poly.type
_entity_poly.pdbx_seq_one_letter_code
_entity_poly.pdbx_strand_id
1 'polypeptide(L)'
;MAKRSVAPIPKTHESTPGPRGQDTKGNNDLFLKEVFNTTNKYRAMHGCPALTINAELTKLAQEWANHLRDENIMAHRSNPKYGENIFLSGGMDVTGDLPV
;
A
#
# COMPACT_ATOMS: atom_id res chain seq x y z
N MET A 1 -11.05 -41.42 8.22
CA MET A 1 -10.76 -40.00 8.49
C MET A 1 -11.31 -39.17 7.34
N ALA A 2 -12.28 -38.28 7.59
CA ALA A 2 -12.85 -37.44 6.53
C ALA A 2 -11.83 -36.37 6.11
N LYS A 3 -11.53 -36.29 4.81
CA LYS A 3 -10.67 -35.25 4.24
C LYS A 3 -11.39 -33.90 4.42
N ARG A 4 -10.87 -33.03 5.28
CA ARG A 4 -11.36 -31.65 5.38
C ARG A 4 -10.98 -30.92 4.08
N SER A 5 -11.95 -30.50 3.28
CA SER A 5 -11.70 -29.59 2.16
C SER A 5 -11.45 -28.20 2.71
N VAL A 6 -10.27 -27.65 2.48
CA VAL A 6 -9.97 -26.24 2.77
C VAL A 6 -10.77 -25.40 1.79
N ALA A 7 -11.48 -24.37 2.28
CA ALA A 7 -12.22 -23.45 1.41
C ALA A 7 -11.25 -22.82 0.40
N PRO A 8 -11.67 -22.54 -0.85
CA PRO A 8 -10.84 -21.84 -1.81
C PRO A 8 -10.37 -20.52 -1.21
N ILE A 9 -9.07 -20.23 -1.34
CA ILE A 9 -8.54 -18.92 -0.97
C ILE A 9 -9.35 -17.88 -1.76
N PRO A 10 -9.96 -16.88 -1.10
CA PRO A 10 -10.65 -15.81 -1.81
C PRO A 10 -9.69 -15.22 -2.84
N LYS A 11 -10.16 -15.05 -4.09
CA LYS A 11 -9.35 -14.40 -5.12
C LYS A 11 -9.04 -12.98 -4.64
N THR A 12 -7.79 -12.74 -4.23
CA THR A 12 -7.27 -11.40 -4.01
C THR A 12 -7.13 -10.75 -5.38
N HIS A 13 -7.82 -9.62 -5.59
CA HIS A 13 -7.75 -8.65 -6.71
C HIS A 13 -7.23 -9.11 -8.09
N GLU A 14 -7.94 -8.74 -9.15
CA GLU A 14 -7.54 -9.10 -10.52
C GLU A 14 -6.13 -8.61 -10.87
N SER A 15 -5.26 -9.55 -11.26
CA SER A 15 -3.93 -9.30 -11.80
C SER A 15 -4.05 -8.54 -13.12
N THR A 16 -3.87 -7.23 -13.09
CA THR A 16 -3.80 -6.43 -14.33
C THR A 16 -2.34 -6.04 -14.57
N PRO A 17 -1.63 -6.63 -15.55
CA PRO A 17 -0.35 -6.10 -16.00
C PRO A 17 -0.61 -4.72 -16.59
N GLY A 18 -0.08 -3.66 -15.97
CA GLY A 18 -0.33 -2.29 -16.38
C GLY A 18 0.90 -1.40 -16.25
N PRO A 19 0.80 -0.14 -16.71
CA PRO A 19 1.86 0.84 -16.53
C PRO A 19 1.90 1.43 -15.11
N ARG A 20 1.02 1.00 -14.18
CA ARG A 20 0.87 1.62 -12.86
C ARG A 20 2.02 1.26 -11.92
N GLY A 21 2.65 0.10 -12.12
CA GLY A 21 3.86 -0.27 -11.38
C GLY A 21 5.10 0.56 -11.73
N GLN A 22 5.03 1.44 -12.75
CA GLN A 22 6.14 2.34 -13.08
C GLN A 22 6.18 3.54 -12.13
N ASP A 23 7.36 3.84 -11.60
CA ASP A 23 7.65 5.00 -10.75
C ASP A 23 7.65 6.29 -11.59
N THR A 24 6.46 6.85 -11.83
CA THR A 24 6.26 8.13 -12.50
C THR A 24 5.47 9.07 -11.60
N LYS A 25 5.69 10.38 -11.72
CA LYS A 25 4.96 11.37 -10.92
C LYS A 25 3.43 11.20 -11.02
N GLY A 26 2.92 10.94 -12.22
CA GLY A 26 1.47 10.74 -12.44
C GLY A 26 0.92 9.51 -11.74
N ASN A 27 1.64 8.38 -11.79
CA ASN A 27 1.25 7.17 -11.08
C ASN A 27 1.32 7.34 -9.57
N ASN A 28 2.39 7.98 -9.07
CA ASN A 28 2.59 8.20 -7.63
C ASN A 28 1.52 9.14 -7.06
N ASP A 29 1.16 10.21 -7.79
CA ASP A 29 0.08 11.13 -7.39
C ASP A 29 -1.28 10.42 -7.37
N LEU A 30 -1.56 9.56 -8.36
CA LEU A 30 -2.78 8.75 -8.40
C LEU A 30 -2.83 7.77 -7.22
N PHE A 31 -1.74 7.04 -6.99
CA PHE A 31 -1.63 6.07 -5.90
C PHE A 31 -1.82 6.73 -4.53
N LEU A 32 -1.17 7.88 -4.28
CA LEU A 32 -1.36 8.66 -3.06
C LEU A 32 -2.83 9.03 -2.83
N LYS A 33 -3.53 9.47 -3.87
CA LYS A 33 -4.95 9.83 -3.79
C LYS A 33 -5.82 8.62 -3.44
N GLU A 34 -5.55 7.46 -4.04
CA GLU A 34 -6.27 6.22 -3.76
C GLU A 34 -6.06 5.73 -2.32
N VAL A 35 -4.81 5.70 -1.85
CA VAL A 35 -4.44 5.37 -0.46
C VAL A 35 -5.14 6.29 0.52
N PHE A 36 -5.08 7.60 0.28
CA PHE A 36 -5.69 8.60 1.13
C PHE A 36 -7.22 8.43 1.24
N ASN A 37 -7.89 8.27 0.10
CA ASN A 37 -9.34 8.12 0.06
C ASN A 37 -9.79 6.83 0.74
N THR A 38 -9.10 5.72 0.49
CA THR A 38 -9.46 4.42 1.06
C THR A 38 -9.17 4.37 2.56
N THR A 39 -8.05 4.93 3.02
CA THR A 39 -7.77 5.09 4.46
C THR A 39 -8.90 5.84 5.14
N ASN A 40 -9.30 7.00 4.60
CA ASN A 40 -10.36 7.81 5.20
C ASN A 40 -11.74 7.15 5.11
N LYS A 41 -12.02 6.35 4.09
CA LYS A 41 -13.23 5.51 4.02
C LYS A 41 -13.29 4.55 5.22
N TYR A 42 -12.23 3.79 5.49
CA TYR A 42 -12.22 2.86 6.63
C TYR A 42 -12.23 3.59 7.96
N ARG A 43 -11.51 4.70 8.11
CA ARG A 43 -11.58 5.53 9.32
C ARG A 43 -13.00 6.00 9.61
N ALA A 44 -13.74 6.44 8.59
CA ALA A 44 -15.14 6.83 8.74
C ALA A 44 -16.03 5.64 9.18
N MET A 45 -15.82 4.45 8.60
CA MET A 45 -16.52 3.23 9.02
C MET A 45 -16.29 2.88 10.50
N HIS A 46 -15.11 3.20 11.03
CA HIS A 46 -14.75 2.99 12.43
C HIS A 46 -14.97 4.22 13.33
N GLY A 47 -15.65 5.27 12.84
CA GLY A 47 -15.95 6.48 13.62
C GLY A 47 -14.73 7.34 13.97
N CYS A 48 -13.63 7.18 13.25
CA CYS A 48 -12.39 7.93 13.45
C CYS A 48 -12.38 9.23 12.61
N PRO A 49 -11.79 10.34 13.10
CA PRO A 49 -11.65 11.59 12.34
C PRO A 49 -10.85 11.39 11.05
N ALA A 50 -11.18 12.12 9.98
CA ALA A 50 -10.42 12.06 8.73
C ALA A 50 -8.98 12.57 8.89
N LEU A 51 -8.04 11.94 8.19
CA LEU A 51 -6.67 12.41 8.05
C LEU A 51 -6.56 13.42 6.90
N THR A 52 -5.46 14.17 6.88
CA THR A 52 -5.05 15.04 5.79
C THR A 52 -3.69 14.61 5.25
N ILE A 53 -3.41 14.95 3.98
CA ILE A 53 -2.10 14.68 3.37
C ILE A 53 -1.08 15.66 3.95
N ASN A 54 0.09 15.13 4.33
CA ASN A 54 1.25 15.91 4.71
C ASN A 54 2.38 15.68 3.70
N ALA A 55 2.82 16.74 3.02
CA ALA A 55 3.80 16.65 1.94
C ALA A 55 5.16 16.10 2.40
N GLU A 56 5.60 16.42 3.63
CA GLU A 56 6.86 15.89 4.17
C GLU A 56 6.75 14.40 4.47
N LEU A 57 5.64 13.93 5.04
CA LEU A 57 5.40 12.51 5.29
C LEU A 57 5.32 11.72 3.98
N THR A 58 4.64 12.25 2.96
CA THR A 58 4.59 11.62 1.63
C THR A 58 5.99 11.52 1.02
N LYS A 59 6.79 12.59 1.11
CA LYS A 59 8.17 12.59 0.61
C LYS A 59 9.01 11.53 1.32
N LEU A 60 8.96 11.50 2.66
CA LEU A 60 9.68 10.50 3.45
C LEU A 60 9.24 9.09 3.06
N ALA A 61 7.93 8.83 2.96
CA ALA A 61 7.40 7.52 2.57
C ALA A 61 7.92 7.07 1.20
N GLN A 62 7.93 7.95 0.20
CA GLN A 62 8.45 7.64 -1.13
C GLN A 62 9.96 7.35 -1.10
N GLU A 63 10.76 8.14 -0.37
CA GLU A 63 12.20 7.90 -0.23
C GLU A 63 12.48 6.51 0.36
N TRP A 64 11.69 6.08 1.33
CA TRP A 64 11.85 4.75 1.93
C TRP A 64 11.36 3.63 1.03
N ALA A 65 10.22 3.80 0.35
CA ALA A 65 9.76 2.83 -0.65
C ALA A 65 10.83 2.60 -1.75
N ASN A 66 11.49 3.68 -2.19
CA ASN A 66 12.59 3.59 -3.15
C ASN A 66 13.80 2.85 -2.56
N HIS A 67 14.19 3.15 -1.32
CA HIS A 67 15.27 2.42 -0.64
C HIS A 67 14.98 0.91 -0.51
N LEU A 68 13.77 0.55 -0.08
CA LEU A 68 13.34 -0.86 0.04
C LEU A 68 13.38 -1.60 -1.30
N ARG A 69 12.93 -0.93 -2.37
CA ARG A 69 13.02 -1.45 -3.74
C ARG A 69 14.47 -1.69 -4.15
N ASP A 70 15.32 -0.68 -3.97
CA ASP A 70 16.70 -0.70 -4.47
C ASP A 70 17.58 -1.72 -3.71
N GLU A 71 17.35 -1.89 -2.41
CA GLU A 71 18.01 -2.91 -1.58
C GLU A 71 17.35 -4.30 -1.67
N ASN A 72 16.17 -4.39 -2.29
CA ASN A 72 15.35 -5.59 -2.36
C ASN A 72 15.07 -6.21 -0.97
N ILE A 73 14.68 -5.36 -0.01
CA ILE A 73 14.35 -5.74 1.37
C ILE A 73 12.95 -5.21 1.75
N MET A 74 12.33 -5.86 2.75
CA MET A 74 11.09 -5.39 3.35
C MET A 74 11.32 -5.18 4.85
N ALA A 75 11.61 -3.94 5.24
CA ALA A 75 11.97 -3.59 6.61
C ALA A 75 11.45 -2.21 7.00
N HIS A 76 11.10 -2.06 8.28
CA HIS A 76 10.86 -0.74 8.85
C HIS A 76 12.16 0.05 8.98
N ARG A 77 12.05 1.39 8.97
CA ARG A 77 13.20 2.25 9.30
C ARG A 77 13.72 1.95 10.70
N SER A 78 15.04 2.02 10.86
CA SER A 78 15.65 2.05 12.18
C SER A 78 15.27 3.36 12.89
N ASN A 79 14.59 3.26 14.04
CA ASN A 79 14.16 4.38 14.88
C ASN A 79 13.24 5.40 14.16
N PRO A 80 12.03 4.99 13.74
CA PRO A 80 11.14 5.85 12.97
C PRO A 80 10.53 6.95 13.86
N LYS A 81 10.52 8.19 13.37
CA LYS A 81 9.85 9.32 14.03
C LYS A 81 8.33 9.23 13.97
N TYR A 82 7.79 8.54 12.96
CA TYR A 82 6.36 8.43 12.67
C TYR A 82 5.95 6.96 12.59
N GLY A 83 4.66 6.66 12.75
CA GLY A 83 4.14 5.32 12.46
C GLY A 83 4.32 4.96 10.98
N GLU A 84 4.54 3.69 10.68
CA GLU A 84 4.86 3.22 9.33
C GLU A 84 4.13 1.90 9.05
N ASN A 85 3.46 1.83 7.89
CA ASN A 85 2.94 0.60 7.31
C ASN A 85 3.68 0.34 5.99
N ILE A 86 4.03 -0.92 5.71
CA ILE A 86 4.74 -1.33 4.49
C ILE A 86 3.96 -2.47 3.85
N PHE A 87 3.74 -2.36 2.54
CA PHE A 87 3.10 -3.36 1.72
C PHE A 87 4.04 -3.76 0.58
N LEU A 88 4.12 -5.07 0.30
CA LEU A 88 4.89 -5.63 -0.81
C LEU A 88 4.00 -6.59 -1.58
N SER A 89 4.05 -6.51 -2.91
CA SER A 89 3.41 -7.45 -3.81
C SER A 89 4.41 -7.94 -4.85
N GLY A 90 4.26 -9.21 -5.27
CA GLY A 90 5.11 -9.81 -6.29
C GLY A 90 4.34 -9.98 -7.61
N GLY A 91 4.88 -9.43 -8.71
CA GLY A 91 4.38 -9.69 -10.07
C GLY A 91 3.04 -9.06 -10.43
N MET A 92 2.59 -8.06 -9.67
CA MET A 92 1.27 -7.42 -9.82
C MET A 92 1.41 -5.90 -9.68
N ASP A 93 0.67 -5.14 -10.49
CA ASP A 93 0.46 -3.71 -10.22
C ASP A 93 -0.42 -3.55 -8.97
N VAL A 94 -0.03 -2.64 -8.09
CA VAL A 94 -0.74 -2.35 -6.84
C VAL A 94 -1.45 -1.02 -6.96
N THR A 95 -2.77 -1.00 -6.72
CA THR A 95 -3.58 0.21 -6.58
C THR A 95 -3.66 0.64 -5.12
N GLY A 96 -3.97 1.92 -4.87
CA GLY A 96 -3.91 2.49 -3.53
C GLY A 96 -5.01 2.00 -2.57
N ASP A 97 -5.93 1.14 -3.00
CA ASP A 97 -6.94 0.49 -2.16
C ASP A 97 -6.46 -0.81 -1.49
N LEU A 98 -5.36 -1.40 -1.97
CA LEU A 98 -4.78 -2.62 -1.41
C LEU A 98 -3.93 -2.43 -0.13
N PRO A 99 -3.10 -1.39 0.01
CA PRO A 99 -2.17 -1.27 1.14
C PRO A 99 -2.80 -0.65 2.42
N VAL A 100 -4.14 -0.61 2.52
CA VAL A 100 -4.92 0.17 3.50
C VAL A 100 -6.02 -0.65 4.13
#